data_AF-A0A1F6P000-F1
#
_entry.id   AF-A0A1F6P000-F1
#
_cell.length_a   1.000
_cell.length_b   1.000
_cell.length_c   1.000
_cell.angle_alpha   90.00
_cell.angle_beta   90.00
_cell.angle_gamma   90.00
#
_symmetry.space_group_name_H-M   'P 1'
#
loop_
_entity.id
_entity.type
_entity.pdbx_description
1 polymer ?
#
loop_
_entity_poly.entity_id
_entity_poly.type
_entity_poly.pdbx_seq_one_letter_code
_entity_poly.pdbx_strand_id
1 'polypeptide(L)'
;MNSLKRAIRYSLMPHELGYCGPDCNESKSKIILRDYLSGENYPEEKIRELLDEFIGAVSYYKLIAEKNNIDDYYDEKVVEAYWLGNDLLENVSVDDLKEMILNDFVGAGRLSKDKAQEIIGRLPEIAYAHHTFHVFFIGAVTNRVKLEGENKDKCRPSWAKVIGEAEEPGKLNPAPFNPIHPRDKPQGIPERCWIKVKISKLFSDEETAEADVIWDKVFVPELKMGDIVSCHWGRISEKITRGQLDNLIKYTGINYKALMGDN
;
A
#
# COMPACT_ATOMS: atom_id res chain seq x y z
N MET A 1 -9.98 3.08 -14.20
CA MET A 1 -10.35 2.08 -13.15
C MET A 1 -10.87 2.88 -11.96
N ASN A 2 -11.93 2.46 -11.23
CA ASN A 2 -12.41 3.30 -10.11
C ASN A 2 -11.27 3.45 -9.08
N SER A 3 -10.82 4.69 -8.86
CA SER A 3 -9.68 5.05 -8.01
C SER A 3 -9.85 4.60 -6.56
N LEU A 4 -11.10 4.58 -6.06
CA LEU A 4 -11.44 4.03 -4.75
C LEU A 4 -11.11 2.54 -4.70
N LYS A 5 -11.43 1.77 -5.75
CA LYS A 5 -11.05 0.35 -5.82
C LYS A 5 -9.54 0.17 -5.75
N ARG A 6 -8.75 1.00 -6.46
CA ARG A 6 -7.28 0.96 -6.35
C ARG A 6 -6.84 1.20 -4.91
N ALA A 7 -7.31 2.28 -4.28
CA ALA A 7 -6.99 2.59 -2.88
C ALA A 7 -7.29 1.39 -1.95
N ILE A 8 -8.43 0.72 -2.13
CA ILE A 8 -8.79 -0.46 -1.32
C ILE A 8 -7.87 -1.65 -1.61
N ARG A 9 -7.51 -1.94 -2.88
CA ARG A 9 -6.64 -3.08 -3.22
C ARG A 9 -5.25 -2.97 -2.59
N TYR A 10 -4.77 -1.77 -2.32
CA TYR A 10 -3.52 -1.59 -1.56
C TYR A 10 -3.75 -1.56 -0.05
N SER A 11 -4.79 -0.89 0.44
CA SER A 11 -5.00 -0.69 1.87
C SER A 11 -5.62 -1.89 2.60
N LEU A 12 -6.37 -2.75 1.91
CA LEU A 12 -7.18 -3.78 2.57
C LEU A 12 -6.33 -4.88 3.23
N MET A 13 -5.21 -5.33 2.64
CA MET A 13 -4.41 -6.40 3.25
C MET A 13 -3.79 -5.98 4.60
N PRO A 14 -3.07 -4.84 4.71
CA PRO A 14 -2.59 -4.39 6.01
C PRO A 14 -3.72 -4.06 6.99
N HIS A 15 -4.91 -3.66 6.51
CA HIS A 15 -6.08 -3.50 7.38
C HIS A 15 -6.59 -4.84 7.95
N GLU A 16 -6.63 -5.89 7.12
CA GLU A 16 -6.97 -7.24 7.56
C GLU A 16 -5.99 -7.75 8.62
N LEU A 17 -4.70 -7.43 8.49
CA LEU A 17 -3.63 -7.75 9.44
C LEU A 17 -3.62 -6.84 10.69
N GLY A 18 -4.44 -5.80 10.72
CA GLY A 18 -4.55 -4.86 11.85
C GLY A 18 -3.46 -3.79 11.92
N TYR A 19 -2.74 -3.54 10.83
CA TYR A 19 -1.62 -2.58 10.79
C TYR A 19 -2.07 -1.15 10.48
N CYS A 20 -3.15 -0.96 9.72
CA CYS A 20 -3.64 0.36 9.30
C CYS A 20 -5.17 0.43 9.16
N GLY A 21 -5.70 1.64 9.02
CA GLY A 21 -7.12 1.90 8.75
C GLY A 21 -7.99 2.07 10.02
N PRO A 22 -9.34 2.05 9.83
CA PRO A 22 -10.36 2.11 10.88
C PRO A 22 -10.12 1.11 12.01
N ASP A 23 -10.89 1.17 13.10
CA ASP A 23 -10.75 0.25 14.24
C ASP A 23 -10.50 -1.19 13.76
N CYS A 24 -9.25 -1.62 13.91
CA CYS A 24 -8.75 -2.84 13.30
C CYS A 24 -9.36 -4.08 13.93
N ASN A 25 -10.03 -3.93 15.08
CA ASN A 25 -10.77 -4.96 15.76
C ASN A 25 -12.22 -5.08 15.23
N GLU A 26 -12.72 -4.07 14.51
CA GLU A 26 -14.05 -4.11 13.91
C GLU A 26 -14.02 -4.84 12.56
N SER A 27 -14.76 -5.93 12.44
CA SER A 27 -14.86 -6.70 11.20
C SER A 27 -15.65 -5.96 10.10
N LYS A 28 -16.45 -4.96 10.46
CA LYS A 28 -17.45 -4.34 9.58
C LYS A 28 -16.83 -3.54 8.44
N SER A 29 -15.83 -2.71 8.72
CA SER A 29 -15.08 -1.96 7.70
C SER A 29 -14.39 -2.90 6.71
N LYS A 30 -13.75 -3.97 7.21
CA LYS A 30 -13.13 -5.02 6.38
C LYS A 30 -14.12 -5.68 5.42
N ILE A 31 -15.35 -5.96 5.89
CA ILE A 31 -16.41 -6.57 5.08
C ILE A 31 -16.86 -5.59 4.00
N ILE A 32 -17.24 -4.35 4.37
CA ILE A 32 -17.74 -3.33 3.43
C ILE A 32 -16.73 -3.08 2.30
N LEU A 33 -15.44 -2.93 2.65
CA LEU A 33 -14.40 -2.67 1.65
C LEU A 33 -14.19 -3.85 0.69
N ARG A 34 -14.33 -5.10 1.18
CA ARG A 34 -14.29 -6.29 0.33
C ARG A 34 -15.51 -6.37 -0.59
N ASP A 35 -16.69 -6.18 -0.05
CA ASP A 35 -17.95 -6.27 -0.81
C ASP A 35 -17.96 -5.21 -1.93
N TYR A 36 -17.54 -3.98 -1.64
CA TYR A 36 -17.39 -2.93 -2.64
C TYR A 36 -16.36 -3.28 -3.73
N LEU A 37 -15.22 -3.87 -3.36
CA LEU A 37 -14.25 -4.37 -4.35
C LEU A 37 -14.86 -5.44 -5.25
N SER A 38 -15.64 -6.36 -4.67
CA SER A 38 -16.35 -7.43 -5.36
C SER A 38 -17.49 -6.97 -6.28
N GLY A 39 -17.86 -5.68 -6.21
CA GLY A 39 -18.87 -5.08 -7.08
C GLY A 39 -20.24 -4.90 -6.42
N GLU A 40 -20.36 -5.17 -5.11
CA GLU A 40 -21.55 -4.79 -4.35
C GLU A 40 -21.71 -3.26 -4.34
N ASN A 41 -22.96 -2.81 -4.44
CA ASN A 41 -23.26 -1.40 -4.54
C ASN A 41 -23.28 -0.75 -3.16
N TYR A 42 -22.31 0.11 -2.88
CA TYR A 42 -22.31 1.01 -1.73
C TYR A 42 -22.26 2.46 -2.20
N PRO A 43 -22.88 3.40 -1.47
CA PRO A 43 -22.70 4.82 -1.72
C PRO A 43 -21.20 5.19 -1.68
N GLU A 44 -20.71 5.91 -2.69
CA GLU A 44 -19.29 6.26 -2.76
C GLU A 44 -18.82 7.11 -1.57
N GLU A 45 -19.70 7.99 -1.06
CA GLU A 45 -19.45 8.79 0.15
C GLU A 45 -19.06 7.91 1.34
N LYS A 46 -19.81 6.83 1.57
CA LYS A 46 -19.53 5.85 2.64
C LYS A 46 -18.18 5.15 2.47
N ILE A 47 -17.77 4.88 1.22
CA ILE A 47 -16.46 4.27 0.94
C ILE A 47 -15.34 5.28 1.16
N ARG A 48 -15.55 6.54 0.78
CA ARG A 48 -14.62 7.65 1.04
C ARG A 48 -14.44 7.90 2.53
N GLU A 49 -15.52 7.93 3.31
CA GLU A 49 -15.47 8.04 4.77
C GLU A 49 -14.60 6.94 5.40
N LEU A 50 -14.78 5.68 4.99
CA LEU A 50 -13.96 4.56 5.47
C LEU A 50 -12.50 4.67 5.01
N LEU A 51 -12.26 5.10 3.78
CA LEU A 51 -10.91 5.28 3.25
C LEU A 51 -10.19 6.45 3.93
N ASP A 52 -10.91 7.50 4.35
CA ASP A 52 -10.35 8.67 5.04
C ASP A 52 -9.73 8.31 6.41
N GLU A 53 -10.15 7.20 7.02
CA GLU A 53 -9.53 6.66 8.24
C GLU A 53 -8.15 6.01 7.98
N PHE A 54 -7.77 5.80 6.71
CA PHE A 54 -6.41 5.40 6.33
C PHE A 54 -5.51 6.64 6.26
N ILE A 55 -5.36 7.32 7.39
CA ILE A 55 -4.65 8.60 7.55
C ILE A 55 -3.28 8.57 6.85
N GLY A 56 -2.55 7.46 7.00
CA GLY A 56 -1.24 7.29 6.38
C GLY A 56 -1.25 7.39 4.84
N ALA A 57 -2.32 7.01 4.14
CA ALA A 57 -2.44 7.15 2.69
C ALA A 57 -3.14 8.46 2.30
N VAL A 58 -4.21 8.82 3.02
CA VAL A 58 -5.06 9.97 2.70
C VAL A 58 -4.33 11.29 2.82
N SER A 59 -3.40 11.42 3.78
CA SER A 59 -2.53 12.60 3.88
C SER A 59 -1.72 12.83 2.61
N TYR A 60 -1.20 11.77 2.00
CA TYR A 60 -0.47 11.89 0.72
C TYR A 60 -1.40 12.18 -0.43
N TYR A 61 -2.58 11.56 -0.48
CA TYR A 61 -3.57 11.88 -1.52
C TYR A 61 -3.92 13.36 -1.52
N LYS A 62 -4.22 13.92 -0.34
CA LYS A 62 -4.52 15.34 -0.17
C LYS A 62 -3.34 16.21 -0.60
N LEU A 63 -2.14 15.86 -0.15
CA LEU A 63 -0.93 16.60 -0.51
C LEU A 63 -0.65 16.61 -2.02
N ILE A 64 -0.69 15.43 -2.65
CA ILE A 64 -0.44 15.29 -4.09
C ILE A 64 -1.52 16.04 -4.87
N ALA A 65 -2.80 15.92 -4.48
CA ALA A 65 -3.89 16.62 -5.13
C ALA A 65 -3.73 18.15 -5.03
N GLU A 66 -3.43 18.66 -3.83
CA GLU A 66 -3.19 20.09 -3.58
C GLU A 66 -2.06 20.64 -4.45
N LYS A 67 -0.89 19.98 -4.45
CA LYS A 67 0.29 20.45 -5.21
C LYS A 67 0.12 20.33 -6.73
N ASN A 68 -0.93 19.64 -7.19
CA ASN A 68 -1.25 19.49 -8.60
C ASN A 68 -2.56 20.20 -8.99
N ASN A 69 -3.17 20.99 -8.09
CA ASN A 69 -4.45 21.67 -8.32
C ASN A 69 -5.58 20.74 -8.77
N ILE A 70 -5.67 19.57 -8.12
CA ILE A 70 -6.73 18.57 -8.34
C ILE A 70 -7.68 18.64 -7.16
N ASP A 71 -8.97 18.91 -7.43
CA ASP A 71 -9.98 19.09 -6.37
C ASP A 71 -10.30 17.77 -5.65
N ASP A 72 -10.38 16.66 -6.39
CA ASP A 72 -10.66 15.34 -5.81
C ASP A 72 -9.35 14.62 -5.45
N TYR A 73 -9.06 14.50 -4.16
CA TYR A 73 -7.88 13.74 -3.72
C TYR A 73 -7.99 12.23 -3.94
N TYR A 74 -9.18 11.71 -4.28
CA TYR A 74 -9.31 10.36 -4.82
C TYR A 74 -9.29 10.32 -6.36
N ASP A 75 -8.81 11.35 -7.06
CA ASP A 75 -8.59 11.28 -8.50
C ASP A 75 -7.67 10.09 -8.88
N GLU A 76 -7.95 9.46 -10.02
CA GLU A 76 -7.21 8.27 -10.48
C GLU A 76 -5.70 8.51 -10.57
N LYS A 77 -5.28 9.69 -11.01
CA LYS A 77 -3.86 10.05 -11.12
C LYS A 77 -3.23 10.26 -9.74
N VAL A 78 -3.96 10.83 -8.78
CA VAL A 78 -3.47 11.06 -7.42
C VAL A 78 -3.24 9.74 -6.69
N VAL A 79 -4.23 8.84 -6.74
CA VAL A 79 -4.12 7.51 -6.10
C VAL A 79 -3.03 6.68 -6.80
N GLU A 80 -2.89 6.77 -8.12
CA GLU A 80 -1.79 6.12 -8.84
C GLU A 80 -0.42 6.66 -8.44
N ALA A 81 -0.28 7.99 -8.33
CA ALA A 81 0.97 8.64 -7.94
C ALA A 81 1.49 8.09 -6.62
N TYR A 82 0.61 7.94 -5.64
CA TYR A 82 0.99 7.42 -4.33
C TYR A 82 1.42 5.95 -4.35
N TRP A 83 0.70 5.07 -5.06
CA TRP A 83 0.95 3.61 -5.00
C TRP A 83 1.92 3.07 -6.04
N LEU A 84 1.93 3.66 -7.24
CA LEU A 84 2.70 3.22 -8.40
C LEU A 84 3.66 4.29 -8.92
N GLY A 85 3.41 5.56 -8.59
CA GLY A 85 4.19 6.68 -9.07
C GLY A 85 3.76 7.19 -10.44
N ASN A 86 3.84 8.51 -10.60
CA ASN A 86 3.72 9.24 -11.85
C ASN A 86 4.31 10.66 -11.68
N ASP A 87 4.19 11.47 -12.71
CA ASP A 87 4.67 12.84 -12.80
C ASP A 87 4.12 13.79 -11.73
N LEU A 88 2.93 13.53 -11.15
CA LEU A 88 2.37 14.37 -10.10
C LEU A 88 3.27 14.45 -8.85
N LEU A 89 4.09 13.42 -8.63
CA LEU A 89 5.04 13.40 -7.52
C LEU A 89 6.14 14.46 -7.66
N GLU A 90 6.42 14.92 -8.87
CA GLU A 90 7.49 15.90 -9.14
C GLU A 90 7.13 17.31 -8.65
N ASN A 91 5.85 17.57 -8.39
CA ASN A 91 5.35 18.84 -7.86
C ASN A 91 5.30 18.88 -6.32
N VAL A 92 5.63 17.78 -5.64
CA VAL A 92 5.66 17.71 -4.17
C VAL A 92 7.10 17.82 -3.70
N SER A 93 7.42 18.87 -2.95
CA SER A 93 8.76 19.08 -2.40
C SER A 93 8.97 18.31 -1.09
N VAL A 94 10.23 18.17 -0.67
CA VAL A 94 10.55 17.60 0.64
C VAL A 94 10.04 18.50 1.78
N ASP A 95 10.00 19.82 1.60
CA ASP A 95 9.46 20.72 2.62
C ASP A 95 7.95 20.53 2.80
N ASP A 96 7.22 20.28 1.71
CA ASP A 96 5.81 19.90 1.76
C ASP A 96 5.60 18.60 2.57
N LEU A 97 6.49 17.61 2.40
CA LEU A 97 6.47 16.37 3.17
C LEU A 97 6.75 16.60 4.66
N LYS A 98 7.67 17.52 5.00
CA LYS A 98 7.94 17.90 6.40
C LYS A 98 6.72 18.53 7.05
N GLU A 99 6.05 19.44 6.34
CA GLU A 99 4.81 20.08 6.82
C GLU A 99 3.70 19.05 7.05
N MET A 100 3.48 18.14 6.09
CA MET A 100 2.51 17.07 6.22
C MET A 100 2.81 16.17 7.45
N ILE A 101 4.07 15.81 7.70
CA ILE A 101 4.45 15.02 8.88
C ILE A 101 4.04 15.73 10.18
N LEU A 102 4.30 17.04 10.28
CA LEU A 102 3.98 17.83 11.48
C LEU A 102 2.47 18.02 11.67
N ASN A 103 1.73 18.22 10.58
CA ASN A 103 0.31 18.56 10.62
C ASN A 103 -0.58 17.31 10.80
N ASP A 104 -0.24 16.21 10.12
CA ASP A 104 -1.14 15.07 10.00
C ASP A 104 -0.75 13.88 10.89
N PHE A 105 0.56 13.69 11.12
CA PHE A 105 1.07 12.51 11.82
C PHE A 105 1.47 12.76 13.27
N VAL A 106 1.43 14.01 13.75
CA VAL A 106 1.62 14.34 15.18
C VAL A 106 0.28 14.37 15.89
N GLY A 107 0.18 13.69 17.05
CA GLY A 107 -1.03 13.72 17.86
C GLY A 107 -1.23 12.50 18.74
N ALA A 108 -2.37 12.45 19.44
CA ALA A 108 -2.72 11.33 20.32
C ALA A 108 -2.81 10.01 19.53
N GLY A 109 -2.09 8.98 19.99
CA GLY A 109 -2.01 7.68 19.31
C GLY A 109 -1.22 7.68 18.00
N ARG A 110 -0.48 8.77 17.71
CA ARG A 110 0.40 8.93 16.55
C ARG A 110 1.82 9.32 17.01
N LEU A 111 2.59 10.00 16.16
CA LEU A 111 3.95 10.44 16.50
C LEU A 111 3.92 11.53 17.57
N SER A 112 4.93 11.53 18.44
CA SER A 112 5.25 12.69 19.26
C SER A 112 5.89 13.79 18.41
N LYS A 113 5.81 15.04 18.86
CA LYS A 113 6.45 16.17 18.18
C LYS A 113 7.96 15.97 18.05
N ASP A 114 8.61 15.50 19.12
CA ASP A 114 10.06 15.23 19.11
C ASP A 114 10.43 14.14 18.11
N LYS A 115 9.63 13.07 18.01
CA LYS A 115 9.89 12.00 17.04
C LYS A 115 9.68 12.47 15.60
N ALA A 116 8.66 13.29 15.35
CA ALA A 116 8.44 13.90 14.06
C ALA A 116 9.62 14.81 13.65
N GLN A 117 10.13 15.62 14.59
CA GLN A 117 11.31 16.45 14.36
C GLN A 117 12.58 15.63 14.09
N GLU A 118 12.78 14.51 14.79
CA GLU A 118 13.87 13.58 14.52
C GLU A 118 13.79 13.00 13.09
N ILE A 119 12.60 12.58 12.65
CA ILE A 119 12.36 12.08 11.29
C ILE A 119 12.69 13.18 10.28
N ILE A 120 12.14 14.39 10.47
CA ILE A 120 12.35 15.54 9.59
C ILE A 120 13.83 15.92 9.48
N GLY A 121 14.56 15.91 10.59
CA GLY A 121 15.99 16.23 10.61
C GLY A 121 16.88 15.21 9.89
N ARG A 122 16.34 14.05 9.54
CA ARG A 122 17.03 12.97 8.83
C ARG A 122 16.54 12.78 7.40
N LEU A 123 15.56 13.58 6.95
CA LEU A 123 15.06 13.45 5.58
C LEU A 123 16.14 13.85 4.57
N PRO A 124 16.21 13.15 3.43
CA PRO A 124 17.13 13.50 2.35
C PRO A 124 16.69 14.79 1.65
N GLU A 125 17.58 15.37 0.83
CA GLU A 125 17.25 16.52 -0.02
C GLU A 125 16.23 16.18 -1.11
N ILE A 126 16.24 14.93 -1.59
CA ILE A 126 15.33 14.43 -2.62
C ILE A 126 14.58 13.22 -2.09
N ALA A 127 13.26 13.33 -2.04
CA ALA A 127 12.34 12.22 -1.81
C ALA A 127 10.97 12.54 -2.42
N TYR A 128 10.22 11.50 -2.77
CA TYR A 128 8.92 11.64 -3.41
C TYR A 128 7.80 11.10 -2.53
N ALA A 129 6.63 11.76 -2.61
CA ALA A 129 5.36 11.41 -1.94
C ALA A 129 4.74 10.07 -2.40
N HIS A 130 5.56 9.10 -2.81
CA HIS A 130 5.20 7.71 -3.07
C HIS A 130 5.09 6.93 -1.76
N HIS A 131 4.33 5.82 -1.72
CA HIS A 131 4.10 5.02 -0.51
C HIS A 131 5.41 4.59 0.18
N THR A 132 6.47 4.37 -0.60
CA THR A 132 7.79 4.03 -0.07
C THR A 132 8.37 5.09 0.85
N PHE A 133 8.03 6.38 0.70
CA PHE A 133 8.47 7.42 1.64
C PHE A 133 7.92 7.16 3.04
N HIS A 134 6.63 6.83 3.13
CA HIS A 134 6.00 6.44 4.40
C HIS A 134 6.71 5.22 5.01
N VAL A 135 6.99 4.19 4.20
CA VAL A 135 7.63 2.95 4.67
C VAL A 135 9.09 3.17 5.09
N PHE A 136 9.83 4.00 4.37
CA PHE A 136 11.28 4.14 4.52
C PHE A 136 11.67 5.11 5.63
N PHE A 137 11.00 6.26 5.70
CA PHE A 137 11.40 7.37 6.56
C PHE A 137 10.49 7.57 7.77
N ILE A 138 9.19 7.31 7.64
CA ILE A 138 8.22 7.53 8.74
C ILE A 138 8.07 6.27 9.58
N GLY A 139 7.92 5.11 8.94
CA GLY A 139 7.58 3.88 9.63
C GLY A 139 6.11 3.85 10.06
N ALA A 140 5.78 3.03 11.07
CA ALA A 140 4.41 2.88 11.52
C ALA A 140 3.96 4.04 12.42
N VAL A 141 3.20 4.99 11.86
CA VAL A 141 2.66 6.15 12.61
C VAL A 141 1.88 5.75 13.87
N THR A 142 1.15 4.62 13.81
CA THR A 142 0.33 4.11 14.92
C THR A 142 1.04 3.09 15.80
N ASN A 143 2.32 2.78 15.54
CA ASN A 143 3.11 1.74 16.20
C ASN A 143 2.48 0.32 16.19
N ARG A 144 1.52 0.05 15.30
CA ARG A 144 0.84 -1.26 15.19
C ARG A 144 1.67 -2.33 14.49
N VAL A 145 2.75 -1.94 13.81
CA VAL A 145 3.66 -2.84 13.08
C VAL A 145 5.09 -2.32 13.18
N LYS A 146 6.07 -3.24 13.29
CA LYS A 146 7.48 -2.89 13.22
C LYS A 146 7.97 -2.98 11.78
N LEU A 147 8.20 -1.83 11.14
CA LEU A 147 8.69 -1.74 9.75
C LEU A 147 10.22 -1.79 9.71
N GLU A 148 10.77 -2.98 9.91
CA GLU A 148 12.20 -3.28 9.81
C GLU A 148 12.45 -4.49 8.92
N GLY A 149 13.63 -4.55 8.28
CA GLY A 149 14.05 -5.67 7.44
C GLY A 149 13.00 -6.08 6.41
N GLU A 150 12.67 -7.36 6.37
CA GLU A 150 11.69 -7.94 5.44
C GLU A 150 10.29 -7.32 5.53
N ASN A 151 9.90 -6.73 6.67
CA ASN A 151 8.60 -6.06 6.77
C ASN A 151 8.54 -4.78 5.95
N LYS A 152 9.68 -4.11 5.69
CA LYS A 152 9.72 -2.99 4.73
C LYS A 152 9.47 -3.49 3.31
N ASP A 153 10.00 -4.65 2.94
CA ASP A 153 9.73 -5.27 1.64
C ASP A 153 8.26 -5.71 1.49
N LYS A 154 7.63 -6.20 2.57
CA LYS A 154 6.19 -6.53 2.57
C LYS A 154 5.31 -5.29 2.48
N CYS A 155 5.73 -4.18 3.09
CA CYS A 155 4.94 -2.95 3.17
C CYS A 155 5.15 -2.00 1.98
N ARG A 156 6.28 -2.04 1.27
CA ARG A 156 6.37 -1.26 0.02
C ARG A 156 5.52 -1.91 -1.08
N PRO A 157 5.00 -1.13 -2.05
CA PRO A 157 4.45 -1.69 -3.27
C PRO A 157 5.60 -2.35 -4.03
N SER A 158 5.57 -3.67 -4.11
CA SER A 158 6.55 -4.47 -4.84
C SER A 158 6.05 -4.74 -6.24
N TRP A 159 6.94 -4.93 -7.21
CA TRP A 159 6.58 -5.49 -8.51
C TRP A 159 6.94 -6.96 -8.58
N ALA A 160 6.16 -7.72 -9.35
CA ALA A 160 6.40 -9.13 -9.56
C ALA A 160 5.97 -9.58 -10.96
N LYS A 161 6.59 -10.65 -11.45
CA LYS A 161 6.15 -11.37 -12.65
C LYS A 161 5.44 -12.66 -12.24
N VAL A 162 4.28 -12.94 -12.81
CA VAL A 162 3.60 -14.22 -12.61
C VAL A 162 4.39 -15.34 -13.31
N ILE A 163 4.81 -16.35 -12.56
CA ILE A 163 5.64 -17.45 -13.08
C ILE A 163 4.95 -18.81 -13.08
N GLY A 164 3.80 -18.95 -12.41
CA GLY A 164 3.02 -20.17 -12.47
C GLY A 164 1.93 -20.26 -11.42
N GLU A 165 1.28 -21.40 -11.36
CA GLU A 165 0.36 -21.75 -10.27
C GLU A 165 1.14 -22.11 -9.01
N ALA A 166 0.56 -21.86 -7.84
CA ALA A 166 1.12 -22.35 -6.59
C ALA A 166 0.75 -23.84 -6.43
N GLU A 167 1.72 -24.68 -6.09
CA GLU A 167 1.55 -26.15 -6.06
C GLU A 167 0.68 -26.63 -4.89
N GLU A 168 0.54 -25.81 -3.85
CA GLU A 168 -0.43 -25.86 -2.74
C GLU A 168 -0.26 -24.55 -1.95
N PRO A 169 -1.12 -24.16 -0.97
CA PRO A 169 -0.87 -23.03 -0.09
C PRO A 169 0.50 -23.20 0.61
N GLY A 170 1.56 -22.67 0.00
CA GLY A 170 2.87 -22.64 0.60
C GLY A 170 2.73 -22.02 1.98
N LYS A 171 3.43 -22.59 2.97
CA LYS A 171 3.49 -22.07 4.34
C LYS A 171 4.21 -20.72 4.38
N LEU A 172 3.76 -19.72 3.63
CA LEU A 172 3.92 -18.34 4.04
C LEU A 172 3.06 -18.19 5.27
N ASN A 173 3.69 -18.35 6.43
CA ASN A 173 3.15 -18.11 7.75
C ASN A 173 2.38 -16.78 7.70
N PRO A 174 1.05 -16.77 7.50
CA PRO A 174 0.31 -15.56 7.77
C PRO A 174 0.42 -15.48 9.28
N ALA A 175 1.12 -14.46 9.81
CA ALA A 175 0.90 -14.07 11.20
C ALA A 175 -0.59 -14.24 11.48
N PRO A 176 -0.95 -15.06 12.49
CA PRO A 176 -2.12 -15.92 12.47
C PRO A 176 -3.27 -15.13 11.89
N PHE A 177 -3.65 -15.47 10.66
CA PHE A 177 -4.90 -15.02 10.10
C PHE A 177 -5.93 -15.64 11.05
N ASN A 178 -6.32 -14.89 12.07
CA ASN A 178 -7.47 -15.25 12.86
C ASN A 178 -8.58 -15.13 11.84
N PRO A 179 -9.14 -16.25 11.36
CA PRO A 179 -10.29 -16.16 10.49
C PRO A 179 -11.24 -15.24 11.25
N ILE A 180 -11.72 -14.20 10.58
CA ILE A 180 -12.95 -13.50 10.95
C ILE A 180 -13.85 -14.60 11.50
N HIS A 181 -14.26 -14.46 12.77
CA HIS A 181 -14.81 -15.51 13.62
C HIS A 181 -15.60 -16.53 12.78
N PRO A 182 -15.56 -17.85 13.00
CA PRO A 182 -16.21 -18.82 12.10
C PRO A 182 -17.71 -18.58 11.75
N ARG A 183 -18.39 -17.69 12.48
CA ARG A 183 -19.75 -17.19 12.23
C ARG A 183 -19.85 -16.01 11.26
N ASP A 184 -18.73 -15.38 10.95
CA ASP A 184 -18.56 -14.20 10.10
C ASP A 184 -17.98 -14.57 8.72
N LYS A 185 -18.07 -15.83 8.27
CA LYS A 185 -17.85 -16.14 6.85
C LYS A 185 -18.93 -15.40 6.07
N PRO A 186 -18.64 -14.27 5.39
CA PRO A 186 -19.61 -13.66 4.52
C PRO A 186 -19.90 -14.69 3.42
N GLN A 187 -21.19 -14.92 3.13
CA GLN A 187 -21.55 -15.70 1.94
C GLN A 187 -21.00 -14.93 0.74
N GLY A 188 -20.04 -15.51 0.01
CA GLY A 188 -19.45 -14.87 -1.18
C GLY A 188 -17.97 -14.46 -1.09
N ILE A 189 -17.17 -14.94 -0.11
CA ILE A 189 -15.70 -14.75 -0.18
C ILE A 189 -15.21 -15.37 -1.50
N PRO A 190 -14.53 -14.60 -2.38
CA PRO A 190 -13.85 -15.15 -3.55
C PRO A 190 -12.91 -16.28 -3.14
N GLU A 191 -12.77 -17.33 -3.96
CA GLU A 191 -11.69 -18.28 -3.76
C GLU A 191 -10.36 -17.53 -3.79
N ARG A 192 -9.76 -17.33 -2.61
CA ARG A 192 -8.39 -16.84 -2.48
C ARG A 192 -7.51 -17.96 -2.99
N CYS A 193 -6.93 -17.76 -4.16
CA CYS A 193 -5.95 -18.66 -4.73
C CYS A 193 -4.55 -18.17 -4.38
N TRP A 194 -3.60 -19.08 -4.29
CA TRP A 194 -2.18 -18.74 -4.26
C TRP A 194 -1.66 -18.77 -5.68
N ILE A 195 -0.76 -17.84 -6.01
CA ILE A 195 -0.09 -17.81 -7.31
C ILE A 195 1.39 -17.58 -7.10
N LYS A 196 2.20 -18.28 -7.91
CA LYS A 196 3.66 -18.20 -7.81
C LYS A 196 4.15 -17.02 -8.63
N VAL A 197 4.93 -16.14 -8.00
CA VAL A 197 5.49 -14.95 -8.61
C VAL A 197 7.00 -14.85 -8.36
N LYS A 198 7.70 -14.19 -9.28
CA LYS A 198 9.06 -13.69 -9.04
C LYS A 198 8.96 -12.21 -8.65
N ILE A 199 9.14 -11.93 -7.36
CA ILE A 199 8.88 -10.62 -6.73
C ILE A 199 10.18 -9.87 -6.44
N SER A 200 10.18 -8.55 -6.64
CA SER A 200 11.28 -7.65 -6.27
C SER A 200 11.58 -7.65 -4.77
N LYS A 201 12.85 -7.42 -4.41
CA LYS A 201 13.33 -7.28 -3.05
C LYS A 201 14.33 -6.12 -2.95
N LEU A 202 14.32 -5.42 -1.82
CA LEU A 202 15.25 -4.31 -1.52
C LEU A 202 15.95 -4.47 -0.17
N PHE A 203 15.45 -5.34 0.70
CA PHE A 203 16.00 -5.57 2.04
C PHE A 203 16.41 -7.04 2.21
N SER A 204 16.90 -7.66 1.12
CA SER A 204 17.55 -8.98 1.08
C SER A 204 18.76 -8.98 0.16
N ASP A 205 19.61 -9.99 0.29
CA ASP A 205 20.82 -10.15 -0.55
C ASP A 205 20.49 -10.38 -2.04
N GLU A 206 19.32 -10.92 -2.34
CA GLU A 206 18.82 -11.10 -3.70
C GLU A 206 17.92 -9.92 -4.11
N GLU A 207 18.00 -9.48 -5.37
CA GLU A 207 17.12 -8.43 -5.93
C GLU A 207 15.69 -8.93 -6.22
N THR A 208 15.53 -10.25 -6.31
CA THR A 208 14.23 -10.90 -6.53
C THR A 208 14.18 -12.24 -5.84
N ALA A 209 12.99 -12.66 -5.40
CA ALA A 209 12.75 -14.00 -4.87
C ALA A 209 11.51 -14.63 -5.52
N GLU A 210 11.44 -15.97 -5.53
CA GLU A 210 10.18 -16.67 -5.80
C GLU A 210 9.31 -16.66 -4.53
N ALA A 211 8.02 -16.39 -4.69
CA ALA A 211 7.08 -16.36 -3.59
C ALA A 211 5.68 -16.77 -4.06
N ASP A 212 4.93 -17.44 -3.17
CA ASP A 212 3.50 -17.60 -3.34
C ASP A 212 2.79 -16.37 -2.76
N VAL A 213 1.94 -15.73 -3.55
CA VAL A 213 1.18 -14.56 -3.09
C VAL A 213 -0.32 -14.81 -3.20
N ILE A 214 -1.08 -14.14 -2.34
CA ILE A 214 -2.53 -14.20 -2.37
C ILE A 214 -3.02 -13.51 -3.65
N TRP A 215 -3.78 -14.26 -4.44
CA TRP A 215 -4.52 -13.78 -5.59
C TRP A 215 -6.02 -13.94 -5.35
N ASP A 216 -6.69 -12.79 -5.26
CA ASP A 216 -8.14 -12.74 -5.26
C ASP A 216 -8.63 -12.52 -6.69
N LYS A 217 -9.23 -13.57 -7.28
CA LYS A 217 -9.69 -13.58 -8.67
C LYS A 217 -10.78 -12.56 -8.96
N VAL A 218 -11.53 -12.13 -7.93
CA VAL A 218 -12.57 -11.12 -8.07
C VAL A 218 -11.94 -9.72 -8.06
N PHE A 219 -10.93 -9.49 -7.21
CA PHE A 219 -10.29 -8.18 -7.13
C PHE A 219 -9.41 -7.87 -8.34
N VAL A 220 -8.68 -8.89 -8.82
CA VAL A 220 -7.79 -8.79 -9.99
C VAL A 220 -8.12 -9.95 -10.93
N PRO A 221 -9.12 -9.77 -11.82
CA PRO A 221 -9.49 -10.80 -12.78
C PRO A 221 -8.40 -10.98 -13.85
N GLU A 222 -8.41 -12.13 -14.52
CA GLU A 222 -7.61 -12.38 -15.75
C GLU A 222 -6.08 -12.25 -15.61
N LEU A 223 -5.51 -12.82 -14.55
CA LEU A 223 -4.06 -13.03 -14.48
C LEU A 223 -3.63 -14.27 -15.25
N LYS A 224 -2.56 -14.14 -16.02
CA LYS A 224 -1.89 -15.24 -16.71
C LYS A 224 -0.38 -15.22 -16.45
N MET A 225 0.25 -16.35 -16.71
CA MET A 225 1.71 -16.46 -16.68
C MET A 225 2.35 -15.37 -17.56
N GLY A 226 3.38 -14.72 -17.01
CA GLY A 226 4.10 -13.63 -17.65
C GLY A 226 3.53 -12.23 -17.40
N ASP A 227 2.33 -12.10 -16.83
CA ASP A 227 1.79 -10.81 -16.43
C ASP A 227 2.68 -10.15 -15.36
N ILE A 228 2.71 -8.82 -15.39
CA ILE A 228 3.40 -7.98 -14.41
C ILE A 228 2.34 -7.46 -13.45
N VAL A 229 2.60 -7.63 -12.15
CA VAL A 229 1.69 -7.23 -11.08
C VAL A 229 2.43 -6.42 -10.03
N SER A 230 1.67 -5.61 -9.29
CA SER A 230 2.13 -5.07 -8.02
C SER A 230 1.60 -5.90 -6.85
N CYS A 231 2.40 -5.99 -5.79
CA CYS A 231 2.06 -6.71 -4.57
C CYS A 231 2.24 -5.82 -3.35
N HIS A 232 1.38 -6.00 -2.34
CA HIS A 232 1.48 -5.33 -1.05
C HIS A 232 1.01 -6.29 0.05
N TRP A 233 1.85 -6.49 1.08
CA TRP A 233 1.64 -7.46 2.16
C TRP A 233 1.36 -8.90 1.68
N GLY A 234 2.10 -9.36 0.67
CA GLY A 234 1.97 -10.73 0.16
C GLY A 234 0.68 -11.00 -0.62
N ARG A 235 -0.04 -9.95 -1.05
CA ARG A 235 -1.22 -10.03 -1.90
C ARG A 235 -1.00 -9.25 -3.19
N ILE A 236 -1.50 -9.75 -4.31
CA ILE A 236 -1.56 -8.99 -5.56
C ILE A 236 -2.55 -7.84 -5.41
N SER A 237 -2.08 -6.63 -5.68
CA SER A 237 -2.90 -5.41 -5.65
C SER A 237 -3.48 -5.11 -7.03
N GLU A 238 -2.70 -5.17 -8.11
CA GLU A 238 -3.22 -5.01 -9.46
C GLU A 238 -2.25 -5.56 -10.52
N LYS A 239 -2.78 -5.82 -11.71
CA LYS A 239 -1.98 -6.00 -12.93
C LYS A 239 -1.57 -4.63 -13.46
N ILE A 240 -0.28 -4.44 -13.71
CA ILE A 240 0.28 -3.14 -14.09
C ILE A 240 0.85 -3.16 -15.51
N THR A 241 0.80 -2.00 -16.15
CA THR A 241 1.41 -1.77 -17.47
C THR A 241 2.93 -1.63 -17.35
N ARG A 242 3.63 -1.63 -18.49
CA ARG A 242 5.07 -1.36 -18.51
C ARG A 242 5.41 0.03 -17.98
N GLY A 243 4.66 1.06 -18.37
CA GLY A 243 4.88 2.43 -17.88
C GLY A 243 4.69 2.57 -16.37
N GLN A 244 3.66 1.93 -15.81
CA GLN A 244 3.46 1.87 -14.36
C GLN A 244 4.58 1.11 -13.65
N LEU A 245 5.09 0.02 -14.23
CA LEU A 245 6.26 -0.67 -13.69
C LEU A 245 7.50 0.25 -13.68
N ASP A 246 7.76 0.96 -14.78
CA ASP A 246 8.91 1.85 -14.89
C ASP A 246 8.83 3.00 -13.87
N ASN A 247 7.64 3.57 -13.66
CA ASN A 247 7.39 4.55 -12.60
C ASN A 247 7.61 3.96 -11.20
N LEU A 248 7.03 2.78 -10.94
CA LEU A 248 7.14 2.14 -9.63
C LEU A 248 8.62 1.86 -9.29
N ILE A 249 9.40 1.40 -10.26
CA ILE A 249 10.86 1.22 -10.12
C ILE A 249 11.55 2.57 -9.89
N LYS A 250 11.26 3.60 -10.69
CA LYS A 250 11.87 4.94 -10.58
C LYS A 250 11.67 5.53 -9.18
N TYR A 251 10.43 5.71 -8.75
CA TYR A 251 10.12 6.42 -7.51
C TYR A 251 10.49 5.60 -6.26
N THR A 252 10.35 4.27 -6.33
CA THR A 252 10.87 3.38 -5.27
C THR A 252 12.39 3.49 -5.18
N GLY A 253 13.09 3.43 -6.31
CA GLY A 253 14.55 3.45 -6.38
C GLY A 253 15.14 4.76 -5.85
N ILE A 254 14.54 5.91 -6.17
CA ILE A 254 15.01 7.21 -5.66
C ILE A 254 14.83 7.29 -4.15
N ASN A 255 13.65 6.95 -3.63
CA ASN A 255 13.41 6.93 -2.19
C ASN A 255 14.31 5.92 -1.46
N TYR A 256 14.61 4.78 -2.08
CA TYR A 256 15.48 3.76 -1.49
C TYR A 256 16.95 4.21 -1.45
N LYS A 257 17.49 4.76 -2.55
CA LYS A 257 18.84 5.34 -2.57
C LYS A 257 19.03 6.42 -1.51
N ALA A 258 18.04 7.30 -1.40
CA ALA A 258 18.03 8.37 -0.40
C ALA A 258 17.97 7.82 1.05
N LEU A 259 17.31 6.67 1.27
CA LEU A 259 17.34 5.95 2.56
C LEU A 259 18.74 5.37 2.86
N MET A 260 19.43 4.85 1.84
CA MET A 260 20.74 4.21 1.99
C MET A 260 21.90 5.23 2.09
N GLY A 261 21.66 6.49 1.74
CA GLY A 261 22.68 7.55 1.73
C GLY A 261 23.49 7.61 0.44
N ASP A 262 23.01 6.93 -0.62
CA ASP A 262 23.63 6.92 -1.95
C ASP A 262 23.01 8.03 -2.81
N ASN A 263 23.54 9.25 -2.72
CA ASN A 263 23.16 10.37 -3.60
C ASN A 263 24.18 10.59 -4.71
#